data_AF-A0A7L5YCS7-F1
#
_entry.id   AF-A0A7L5YCS7-F1
#
_cell.length_a   1.000
_cell.length_b   1.000
_cell.length_c   1.000
_cell.angle_alpha   90.00
_cell.angle_beta   90.00
_cell.angle_gamma   90.00
#
_symmetry.space_group_name_H-M   'P 1'
#
loop_
_entity.id
_entity.type
_entity.pdbx_description
1 polymer ?
#
loop_
_entity_poly.entity_id
_entity_poly.type
_entity_poly.pdbx_seq_one_letter_code
_entity_poly.pdbx_strand_id
1 'polypeptide(L)'
;MLTKIEILFCNAIGKLVGTSHGMVRHGDDVVAKAREMHAAGVGYRAIGKALGVHRSTVQSWVGKSGNKSRNVEPVRIKVCSRTVRP
;
A
#
# COMPACT_ATOMS: atom_id res chain seq x y z
N MET A 1 23.98 19.24 18.48
CA MET A 1 23.04 18.67 17.49
C MET A 1 22.20 17.64 18.22
N LEU A 2 20.87 17.75 18.18
CA LEU A 2 19.99 16.73 18.73
C LEU A 2 19.63 15.76 17.59
N THR A 3 19.87 14.47 17.81
CA THR A 3 19.42 13.40 16.92
C THR A 3 18.03 12.96 17.38
N LYS A 4 17.03 13.19 16.54
CA LYS A 4 15.66 12.74 16.78
C LYS A 4 15.45 11.39 16.10
N ILE A 5 14.94 10.41 16.83
CA ILE A 5 14.47 9.13 16.26
C ILE A 5 13.03 9.33 15.83
N GLU A 6 12.72 9.10 14.55
CA GLU A 6 11.36 9.16 14.01
C GLU A 6 10.94 7.76 13.52
N ILE A 7 9.75 7.33 13.94
CA ILE A 7 9.11 6.08 13.50
C ILE A 7 8.19 6.44 12.33
N LEU A 8 8.46 5.88 11.15
CA LEU A 8 7.68 6.14 9.95
C LEU A 8 6.88 4.90 9.55
N PHE A 9 5.57 5.07 9.38
CA PHE A 9 4.67 4.03 8.91
C PHE A 9 4.74 3.93 7.38
N CYS A 10 5.11 2.75 6.89
CA CYS A 10 5.22 2.46 5.48
C CYS A 10 4.14 1.45 5.06
N ASN A 11 3.72 1.55 3.79
CA ASN A 11 2.92 0.49 3.16
C ASN A 11 3.78 -0.75 2.88
N ALA A 12 3.16 -1.83 2.42
CA ALA A 12 3.85 -3.09 2.10
C ALA A 12 5.06 -2.97 1.13
N ILE A 13 5.15 -1.87 0.36
CA ILE A 13 6.26 -1.59 -0.57
C ILE A 13 7.41 -0.82 0.12
N GLY A 14 7.29 -0.48 1.40
CA GLY A 14 8.24 0.37 2.10
C GLY A 14 8.10 1.86 1.76
N LYS A 15 6.98 2.29 1.16
CA LYS A 15 6.70 3.70 0.86
C LYS A 15 5.85 4.32 1.97
N LEU A 16 6.20 5.55 2.34
CA LEU A 16 5.50 6.38 3.32
C LEU A 16 4.05 6.64 2.91
N VAL A 17 3.10 6.18 3.72
CA VAL A 17 1.66 6.42 3.55
C VAL A 17 1.36 7.92 3.52
N GLY A 18 0.59 8.40 2.54
CA GLY A 18 0.23 9.83 2.41
C GLY A 18 1.18 10.70 1.57
N THR A 19 2.23 10.14 0.98
CA THR A 19 3.04 10.84 -0.03
C THR A 19 2.28 10.99 -1.35
N SER A 20 2.65 11.98 -2.19
CA SER A 20 2.05 12.26 -3.51
C SER A 20 2.33 11.18 -4.58
N HIS A 21 2.63 9.95 -4.15
CA HIS A 21 2.94 8.83 -5.02
C HIS A 21 1.72 7.92 -5.18
N GLY A 22 1.33 7.61 -6.43
CA GLY A 22 0.09 6.88 -6.74
C GLY A 22 -0.05 5.50 -6.06
N MET A 23 1.07 4.81 -5.80
CA MET A 23 1.08 3.53 -5.07
C MET A 23 0.87 3.65 -3.55
N VAL A 24 0.61 4.85 -3.04
CA VAL A 24 0.49 5.12 -1.61
C VAL A 24 -0.86 5.76 -1.26
N ARG A 25 -1.73 5.83 -2.27
CA ARG A 25 -3.07 6.43 -2.22
C ARG A 25 -4.12 5.52 -1.58
N HIS A 26 -3.85 4.21 -1.52
CA HIS A 26 -4.72 3.19 -0.94
C HIS A 26 -3.93 2.38 0.08
N GLY A 27 -4.50 2.23 1.27
CA GLY A 27 -3.94 1.43 2.35
C GLY A 27 -3.91 -0.05 2.02
N ASP A 28 -3.11 -0.79 2.79
CA ASP A 28 -2.94 -2.24 2.62
C ASP A 28 -4.23 -3.02 2.99
N ASP A 29 -5.07 -2.45 3.85
CA ASP A 29 -6.40 -2.93 4.20
C ASP A 29 -7.34 -2.99 2.98
N VAL A 30 -7.34 -1.94 2.16
CA VAL A 30 -8.14 -1.88 0.92
C VAL A 30 -7.65 -2.93 -0.08
N VAL A 31 -6.33 -3.13 -0.16
CA VAL A 31 -5.72 -4.12 -1.06
C VAL A 31 -6.03 -5.54 -0.58
N ALA A 32 -5.97 -5.82 0.72
CA ALA A 32 -6.33 -7.10 1.30
C ALA A 32 -7.80 -7.43 1.00
N LYS A 33 -8.70 -6.47 1.22
CA LYS A 33 -10.13 -6.63 0.93
C LYS A 33 -10.40 -6.91 -0.55
N ALA A 34 -9.66 -6.25 -1.46
CA ALA A 34 -9.76 -6.54 -2.90
C ALA A 34 -9.36 -7.98 -3.24
N ARG A 35 -8.32 -8.52 -2.58
CA ARG A 35 -7.86 -9.89 -2.77
C ARG A 35 -8.86 -10.91 -2.23
N GLU A 36 -9.42 -10.67 -1.06
CA GLU A 36 -10.47 -11.50 -0.46
C GLU A 36 -11.71 -11.58 -1.37
N MET A 37 -12.21 -10.43 -1.84
CA MET A 37 -13.38 -10.39 -2.73
C MET A 37 -13.11 -11.13 -4.05
N HIS A 38 -11.90 -11.03 -4.60
CA HIS A 38 -11.55 -11.77 -5.80
C HIS A 38 -11.41 -13.27 -5.55
N ALA A 39 -10.86 -13.68 -4.42
CA ALA A 39 -10.80 -15.09 -4.01
C ALA A 39 -12.21 -15.68 -3.84
N ALA A 40 -13.18 -14.86 -3.41
CA ALA A 40 -14.60 -15.20 -3.40
C ALA A 40 -15.27 -15.20 -4.80
N GLY A 41 -14.52 -14.99 -5.88
CA GLY A 41 -15.03 -15.02 -7.25
C GLY A 41 -15.68 -13.71 -7.73
N VAL A 42 -15.59 -12.62 -6.96
CA VAL A 42 -16.15 -11.33 -7.37
C VAL A 42 -15.32 -10.74 -8.52
N GLY A 43 -15.99 -10.34 -9.61
CA GLY A 43 -15.31 -9.74 -10.76
C GLY A 43 -14.71 -8.36 -10.46
N TYR A 44 -13.60 -8.02 -11.14
CA TYR A 44 -12.84 -6.77 -10.91
C TYR A 44 -13.67 -5.48 -10.94
N ARG A 45 -14.70 -5.41 -11.80
CA ARG A 45 -15.59 -4.23 -11.88
C ARG A 45 -16.41 -4.04 -10.61
N ALA A 46 -16.92 -5.13 -10.04
CA ALA A 46 -17.72 -5.09 -8.82
C ALA A 46 -16.85 -4.76 -7.60
N ILE A 47 -15.64 -5.34 -7.53
CA ILE A 47 -14.65 -4.99 -6.49
C ILE A 47 -14.29 -3.50 -6.55
N GLY A 48 -14.01 -3.00 -7.76
CA GLY A 48 -13.69 -1.59 -7.95
C GLY A 48 -14.80 -0.66 -7.47
N LYS A 49 -16.06 -0.97 -7.82
CA LYS A 49 -17.23 -0.22 -7.35
C LYS A 49 -17.39 -0.26 -5.83
N ALA A 50 -17.17 -1.42 -5.21
CA ALA A 50 -17.29 -1.60 -3.76
C ALA A 50 -16.22 -0.84 -2.97
N LEU A 51 -14.99 -0.75 -3.51
CA LEU A 51 -13.84 -0.15 -2.85
C LEU A 51 -13.56 1.30 -3.28
N GLY A 52 -14.35 1.86 -4.21
CA GLY A 52 -14.14 3.20 -4.74
C GLY A 52 -12.89 3.34 -5.62
N VAL A 53 -12.46 2.26 -6.28
CA VAL A 53 -11.27 2.22 -7.13
C VAL A 53 -11.58 1.77 -8.55
N HIS A 54 -10.82 2.27 -9.53
CA HIS A 54 -10.99 1.83 -10.91
C HIS A 54 -10.59 0.35 -11.09
N ARG A 55 -11.27 -0.37 -11.98
CA ARG A 55 -11.06 -1.81 -12.22
C ARG A 55 -9.60 -2.18 -12.57
N SER A 56 -8.88 -1.28 -13.25
CA SER A 56 -7.46 -1.49 -13.60
C SER A 56 -6.56 -1.49 -12.37
N THR A 57 -6.90 -0.69 -11.36
CA THR A 57 -6.21 -0.67 -10.07
C THR A 57 -6.38 -1.99 -9.35
N VAL A 58 -7.61 -2.54 -9.33
CA VAL A 58 -7.90 -3.85 -8.75
C VAL A 58 -7.14 -4.96 -9.49
N GLN A 59 -7.14 -4.94 -10.82
CA GLN A 59 -6.41 -5.91 -11.64
C GLN A 59 -4.90 -5.88 -11.33
N SER A 60 -4.33 -4.70 -11.09
CA SER A 60 -2.92 -4.56 -10.70
C SER A 60 -2.60 -5.15 -9.32
N TRP A 61 -3.59 -5.22 -8.41
CA TRP A 61 -3.40 -5.76 -7.06
C TRP A 61 -3.56 -7.29 -6.98
N VAL A 62 -4.37 -7.85 -7.88
CA VAL A 62 -4.84 -9.25 -7.79
C VAL A 62 -4.36 -10.13 -8.96
N GLY A 63 -4.07 -9.55 -10.13
CA GLY A 63 -3.69 -10.32 -11.33
C GLY A 63 -2.35 -11.06 -11.20
N LYS A 64 -2.09 -12.02 -12.09
CA LYS A 64 -0.84 -12.82 -12.15
C LYS A 64 0.43 -11.99 -12.40
N SER A 65 0.30 -10.81 -13.00
CA SER A 65 1.35 -9.79 -13.13
C SER A 65 1.31 -8.73 -12.02
N GLY A 66 0.54 -9.00 -10.96
CA GLY A 66 0.33 -8.11 -9.84
C GLY A 66 1.66 -7.57 -9.37
N ASN A 67 1.71 -6.26 -9.17
CA ASN A 67 2.94 -5.53 -8.92
C ASN A 67 3.70 -6.22 -7.76
N LYS A 68 4.74 -7.01 -8.09
CA LYS A 68 5.43 -7.92 -7.15
C LYS A 68 5.95 -7.18 -5.91
N SER A 69 6.17 -5.87 -6.06
CA SER A 69 6.54 -4.95 -4.99
C SER A 69 5.55 -4.90 -3.81
N ARG A 70 4.27 -5.28 -3.99
CA ARG A 70 3.25 -5.42 -2.93
C ARG A 70 3.07 -6.85 -2.40
N ASN A 71 3.78 -7.82 -2.97
CA ASN A 71 3.84 -9.22 -2.51
C ASN A 71 5.11 -9.50 -1.69
N VAL A 72 5.80 -8.46 -1.25
CA VAL A 72 6.90 -8.55 -0.27
C VAL A 72 6.28 -8.53 1.12
N GLU A 73 6.85 -9.26 2.09
CA GLU A 73 6.43 -9.09 3.48
C GLU A 73 6.48 -7.60 3.83
N PRO A 74 5.38 -7.04 4.37
CA PRO A 74 5.26 -5.60 4.48
C PRO A 74 6.33 -5.06 5.44
N VAL A 75 7.20 -4.19 4.95
CA VAL A 75 8.06 -3.37 5.82
C VAL A 75 7.17 -2.30 6.46
N ARG A 76 6.56 -2.65 7.60
CA ARG A 76 5.56 -1.80 8.28
C ARG A 76 6.17 -0.61 9.03
N ILE A 77 7.44 -0.72 9.39
CA ILE A 77 8.14 0.25 10.23
C ILE A 77 9.49 0.58 9.61
N LYS A 78 9.74 1.86 9.36
CA LYS A 78 11.07 2.36 9.04
C LYS A 78 11.53 3.29 10.17
N VAL A 79 12.62 2.92 10.82
CA VAL A 79 13.28 3.74 11.85
C VAL A 79 14.31 4.62 11.16
N CYS A 80 14.16 5.93 11.27
CA CYS A 80 15.08 6.90 10.70
C CYS A 80 15.64 7.79 11.82
N SER A 81 16.96 8.01 11.83
CA SER A 81 17.55 9.09 12.63
C SER A 81 17.59 10.36 11.78
N ARG A 82 17.07 11.46 12.34
CA ARG A 82 17.11 12.78 11.71
C ARG A 82 17.90 13.73 12.59
N THR A 83 18.94 14.32 12.02
CA THR A 83 19.73 15.37 12.68
C THR A 83 18.99 16.69 12.55
N VAL A 84 18.55 17.26 13.67
CA VAL A 84 17.88 18.57 13.68
C VAL A 84 18.94 19.63 13.96
N ARG A 85 19.11 20.59 13.04
CA ARG A 85 19.88 21.80 13.33
C ARG A 85 19.04 22.67 14.28
N PRO A 86 19.66 23.26 15.33
CA PRO A 86 18.96 24.13 16.27
C PRO A 86 18.36 25.34 15.57
#